data_AF-A0A377YSA6-F1
#
_entry.id   AF-A0A377YSA6-F1
#
_cell.length_a   1.000
_cell.length_b   1.000
_cell.length_c   1.000
_cell.angle_alpha   90.00
_cell.angle_beta   90.00
_cell.angle_gamma   90.00
#
_symmetry.space_group_name_H-M   'P 1'
#
loop_
_entity.id
_entity.type
_entity.pdbx_description
1 polymer ?
#
loop_
_entity_poly.entity_id
_entity_poly.type
_entity_poly.pdbx_seq_one_letter_code
_entity_poly.pdbx_strand_id
1 'polypeptide(L)'
;MYDCDPVNEFTYVRDRLNGIFLRLSEEPFIRLSKKRIIQRHLSDIQWMLNHNHYPTPGQVDFFISLLRDDKFSVVREEGRHTKSAADIQLMIDALKDIRDFLKLITRYETEGDIIRLTSCSAWRNTALYLCLAAFFALFIAQVVIFSGYSPPWLFTLVVSPSFL
;
A
#
# COMPACT_ATOMS: atom_id res chain seq x y z
N MET A 1 3.43 -5.50 -17.41
CA MET A 1 1.98 -5.28 -17.29
C MET A 1 1.58 -5.88 -15.95
N TYR A 2 1.56 -5.07 -14.88
CA TYR A 2 1.12 -5.53 -13.57
C TYR A 2 -0.40 -5.64 -13.63
N ASP A 3 -0.91 -6.86 -13.52
CA ASP A 3 -2.34 -7.10 -13.48
C ASP A 3 -2.84 -6.68 -12.09
N CYS A 4 -3.42 -5.49 -12.00
CA CYS A 4 -4.11 -4.99 -10.81
C CYS A 4 -5.42 -5.77 -10.64
N ASP A 5 -5.33 -7.07 -10.33
CA ASP A 5 -6.49 -7.87 -9.98
C ASP A 5 -6.74 -7.76 -8.46
N PRO A 6 -7.81 -7.05 -8.03
CA PRO A 6 -8.12 -6.89 -6.60
C PRO A 6 -8.36 -8.25 -5.89
N VAL A 7 -8.72 -9.30 -6.62
CA VAL A 7 -8.88 -10.65 -6.08
C VAL A 7 -7.52 -11.25 -5.70
N ASN A 8 -6.49 -10.97 -6.50
CA ASN A 8 -5.11 -11.41 -6.25
C ASN A 8 -4.50 -10.65 -5.06
N GLU A 9 -4.75 -9.34 -4.96
CA GLU A 9 -4.31 -8.50 -3.84
C GLU A 9 -4.91 -8.95 -2.49
N PHE A 10 -6.21 -9.27 -2.47
CA PHE A 10 -6.85 -9.76 -1.23
C PHE A 10 -6.34 -11.14 -0.83
N THR A 11 -6.19 -12.04 -1.80
CA THR A 11 -5.64 -13.39 -1.58
C THR A 11 -4.23 -13.32 -1.00
N TYR A 12 -3.39 -12.43 -1.53
CA TYR A 12 -2.05 -12.18 -0.98
C TYR A 12 -2.08 -11.80 0.50
N VAL A 13 -2.92 -10.84 0.89
CA VAL A 13 -3.03 -10.38 2.29
C VAL A 13 -3.55 -11.50 3.19
N ARG A 14 -4.61 -12.19 2.76
CA ARG A 14 -5.23 -13.29 3.52
C ARG A 14 -4.22 -14.40 3.79
N ASP A 15 -3.52 -14.87 2.77
CA ASP A 15 -2.62 -16.01 2.88
C ASP A 15 -1.40 -15.66 3.75
N ARG A 16 -0.87 -14.44 3.61
CA ARG A 16 0.20 -13.94 4.48
C ARG A 16 -0.21 -13.86 5.95
N LEU A 17 -1.37 -13.27 6.24
CA LEU A 17 -1.85 -13.14 7.62
C LEU A 17 -2.15 -14.51 8.23
N ASN A 18 -2.80 -15.40 7.49
CA ASN A 18 -3.05 -16.78 7.95
C ASN A 18 -1.74 -17.54 8.22
N GLY A 19 -0.72 -17.37 7.39
CA GLY A 19 0.60 -17.95 7.63
C GLY A 19 1.26 -17.44 8.92
N ILE A 20 1.09 -16.15 9.24
CA ILE A 20 1.60 -15.56 10.49
C ILE A 20 0.80 -16.09 11.69
N PHE A 21 -0.52 -16.19 11.58
CA PHE A 21 -1.37 -16.70 12.65
C PHE A 21 -1.13 -18.17 12.94
N LEU A 22 -0.86 -18.96 11.91
CA LEU A 22 -0.45 -20.36 12.07
C LEU A 22 0.86 -20.45 12.88
N ARG A 23 1.88 -19.67 12.52
CA ARG A 23 3.15 -19.63 13.28
C ARG A 23 2.98 -19.18 14.73
N LEU A 24 2.07 -18.23 14.99
CA LEU A 24 1.72 -17.80 16.36
C LEU A 24 1.01 -18.90 17.17
N SER A 25 0.40 -19.88 16.51
CA SER A 25 -0.23 -21.04 17.16
C SER A 25 0.74 -22.20 17.41
N GLU A 26 1.94 -22.14 16.86
CA GLU A 26 3.00 -23.15 17.00
C GLU A 26 3.98 -22.78 18.13
N GLU A 27 4.73 -23.77 18.63
CA GLU A 27 5.81 -23.54 19.60
C GLU A 27 6.96 -22.74 18.96
N PRO A 28 7.62 -21.80 19.67
CA PRO A 28 7.43 -21.43 21.09
C PRO A 28 6.35 -20.36 21.33
N PHE A 29 5.67 -19.89 20.27
CA PHE A 29 4.82 -18.70 20.31
C PHE A 29 3.38 -18.97 20.78
N ILE A 30 3.02 -20.23 20.99
CA ILE A 30 1.70 -20.65 21.45
C ILE A 30 1.26 -19.96 22.75
N ARG A 31 2.21 -19.52 23.59
CA ARG A 31 1.91 -18.77 24.82
C ARG A 31 1.28 -17.41 24.52
N LEU A 32 1.67 -16.74 23.42
CA LEU A 32 1.04 -15.49 23.00
C LEU A 32 -0.38 -15.74 22.50
N SER A 33 -0.57 -16.71 21.61
CA SER A 33 -1.90 -16.99 21.04
C SER A 33 -2.92 -17.43 22.09
N LYS A 34 -2.49 -17.88 23.28
CA LYS A 34 -3.37 -18.17 24.43
C LYS A 34 -3.83 -16.95 25.21
N LYS A 35 -3.26 -15.75 25.02
CA LYS A 35 -3.73 -14.55 25.72
C LYS A 35 -5.10 -14.15 25.20
N ARG A 36 -6.09 -14.00 26.08
CA ARG A 36 -7.49 -13.69 25.73
C ARG A 36 -7.65 -12.47 24.81
N ILE A 37 -6.88 -11.42 25.06
CA ILE A 37 -6.88 -10.20 24.23
C ILE A 37 -6.42 -10.54 22.80
N ILE A 38 -5.36 -11.33 22.66
CA ILE A 38 -4.81 -11.75 21.37
C ILE A 38 -5.81 -12.63 20.63
N GLN A 39 -6.44 -13.60 21.32
CA GLN A 39 -7.47 -14.45 20.72
C GLN A 39 -8.63 -13.64 20.14
N ARG A 40 -9.09 -12.62 20.88
CA ARG A 40 -10.16 -11.74 20.39
C ARG A 40 -9.75 -11.02 19.09
N HIS A 41 -8.58 -10.40 19.07
CA HIS A 41 -8.10 -9.70 17.87
C HIS A 41 -7.83 -10.66 16.70
N LEU A 42 -7.34 -11.87 16.97
CA LEU A 42 -7.16 -12.91 15.95
C LEU A 42 -8.51 -13.33 15.36
N SER A 43 -9.51 -13.59 16.20
CA SER A 43 -10.87 -13.92 15.75
C SER A 43 -11.50 -12.79 14.95
N ASP A 44 -11.31 -11.53 15.37
CA ASP A 44 -11.82 -10.36 14.65
C ASP A 44 -11.20 -10.29 13.24
N ILE A 45 -9.86 -10.40 13.11
CA ILE A 45 -9.21 -10.38 11.80
C ILE A 45 -9.62 -11.60 10.96
N GLN A 46 -9.67 -12.80 11.54
CA GLN A 46 -10.11 -14.01 10.84
C GLN A 46 -11.53 -13.87 10.32
N TRP A 47 -12.44 -13.30 11.12
CA TRP A 47 -13.80 -13.00 10.68
C TRP A 47 -13.79 -12.04 9.49
N MET A 48 -13.01 -10.96 9.54
CA MET A 48 -12.88 -10.01 8.42
C MET A 48 -12.36 -10.71 7.15
N LEU A 49 -11.28 -11.50 7.27
CA LEU A 49 -10.69 -12.21 6.15
C LEU A 49 -11.66 -13.22 5.52
N ASN A 50 -12.46 -13.92 6.34
CA ASN A 50 -13.47 -14.87 5.87
C ASN A 50 -14.64 -14.19 5.15
N HIS A 51 -14.89 -12.91 5.42
CA HIS A 51 -15.93 -12.10 4.78
C HIS A 51 -15.38 -11.19 3.68
N ASN A 52 -14.16 -11.45 3.20
CA ASN A 52 -13.49 -10.66 2.16
C ASN A 52 -13.29 -9.17 2.53
N HIS A 53 -13.08 -8.89 3.81
CA HIS A 53 -12.77 -7.57 4.33
C HIS A 53 -11.31 -7.47 4.75
N TYR A 54 -10.63 -6.41 4.31
CA TYR A 54 -9.27 -6.11 4.75
C TYR A 54 -9.27 -5.70 6.22
N PRO A 55 -8.36 -6.23 7.06
CA PRO A 55 -8.15 -5.70 8.38
C PRO A 55 -7.58 -4.28 8.30
N THR A 56 -7.83 -3.50 9.35
CA THR A 56 -7.28 -2.15 9.44
C THR A 56 -5.78 -2.18 9.73
N PRO A 57 -4.99 -1.20 9.23
CA PRO A 57 -3.58 -1.05 9.58
C PRO A 57 -3.36 -0.97 11.09
N GLY A 58 -4.30 -0.36 11.84
CA GLY A 58 -4.24 -0.29 13.30
C GLY A 58 -4.33 -1.66 13.99
N GLN A 59 -5.18 -2.56 13.48
CA GLN A 59 -5.21 -3.94 13.95
C GLN A 59 -3.88 -4.66 13.69
N VAL A 60 -3.24 -4.41 12.55
CA VAL A 60 -1.91 -4.98 12.24
C VAL A 60 -0.81 -4.37 13.13
N ASP A 61 -0.83 -3.06 13.38
CA ASP A 61 0.10 -2.36 14.28
C ASP A 61 0.02 -2.89 15.72
N PHE A 62 -1.17 -3.27 16.18
CA PHE A 62 -1.35 -3.94 17.47
C PHE A 62 -0.57 -5.27 17.55
N PHE A 63 -0.67 -6.12 16.51
CA PHE A 63 0.10 -7.38 16.46
C PHE A 63 1.61 -7.14 16.39
N ILE A 64 2.06 -6.13 15.64
CA ILE A 64 3.47 -5.74 15.58
C ILE A 64 3.97 -5.37 16.98
N SER A 65 3.19 -4.60 17.74
CA SER A 65 3.56 -4.16 19.09
C SER A 65 3.67 -5.35 20.05
N LEU A 66 2.72 -6.28 20.00
CA LEU A 66 2.75 -7.50 20.81
C LEU A 66 3.97 -8.39 20.52
N LEU A 67 4.29 -8.58 19.24
CA LEU A 67 5.46 -9.36 18.85
C LEU A 67 6.77 -8.67 19.26
N ARG A 68 6.82 -7.34 19.25
CA ARG A 68 7.98 -6.61 19.76
C ARG A 68 8.18 -6.86 21.25
N ASP A 69 7.11 -6.77 22.04
CA ASP A 69 7.15 -7.04 23.48
C ASP A 69 7.63 -8.46 23.78
N ASP A 70 7.12 -9.44 23.03
CA ASP A 70 7.57 -10.83 23.19
C ASP A 70 9.02 -11.03 22.77
N LYS A 71 9.44 -10.41 21.67
CA LYS A 71 10.85 -10.41 21.25
C LYS A 71 11.75 -9.85 22.36
N PHE A 72 11.34 -8.79 23.04
CA PHE A 72 12.12 -8.26 24.16
C PHE A 72 12.21 -9.27 25.32
N SER A 73 11.13 -9.99 25.63
CA SER A 73 11.15 -11.06 26.63
C SER A 73 12.10 -12.18 26.23
N VAL A 74 12.01 -12.67 24.99
CA VAL A 74 12.86 -13.74 24.45
C VAL A 74 14.33 -13.32 24.43
N VAL A 75 14.65 -12.11 23.99
CA VAL A 75 16.02 -11.60 23.98
C VAL A 75 16.59 -11.48 25.40
N ARG A 76 15.75 -11.15 26.38
CA ARG A 76 16.14 -11.07 27.79
C ARG A 76 16.35 -12.45 28.42
N GLU A 77 15.53 -13.43 28.08
CA GLU A 77 15.53 -14.76 28.67
C GLU A 77 16.54 -15.71 28.00
N GLU A 78 16.65 -15.65 26.67
CA GLU A 78 17.43 -16.59 25.87
C GLU A 78 18.66 -15.95 25.18
N GLY A 79 18.69 -14.61 25.09
CA GLY A 79 19.75 -13.85 24.43
C GLY A 79 19.40 -13.34 23.02
N ARG A 80 20.18 -12.38 22.50
CA ARG A 80 19.87 -11.64 21.27
C ARG A 80 19.91 -12.47 19.98
N HIS A 81 20.67 -13.56 19.95
CA HIS A 81 20.94 -14.34 18.74
C HIS A 81 20.21 -15.69 18.71
N THR A 82 19.11 -15.81 19.43
CA THR A 82 18.31 -17.04 19.39
C THR A 82 17.46 -17.12 18.13
N LYS A 83 17.20 -18.35 17.69
CA LYS A 83 16.32 -18.63 16.57
C LYS A 83 14.93 -18.02 16.80
N SER A 84 14.39 -18.14 18.01
CA SER A 84 13.11 -17.57 18.42
C SER A 84 13.05 -16.05 18.18
N ALA A 85 14.09 -15.30 18.58
CA ALA A 85 14.13 -13.86 18.38
C ALA A 85 14.19 -13.45 16.89
N ALA A 86 14.86 -14.26 16.06
CA ALA A 86 14.91 -14.08 14.61
C ALA A 86 13.56 -14.39 13.95
N ASP A 87 12.90 -15.48 14.37
CA ASP A 87 11.59 -15.87 13.85
C ASP A 87 10.52 -14.82 14.19
N ILE A 88 10.55 -14.25 15.40
CA ILE A 88 9.68 -13.10 15.76
C ILE A 88 9.98 -11.89 14.88
N GLN A 89 11.25 -11.59 14.61
CA GLN A 89 11.62 -10.47 13.75
C GLN A 89 11.08 -10.64 12.32
N LEU A 90 11.16 -11.85 11.76
CA LEU A 90 10.60 -12.16 10.44
C LEU A 90 9.07 -11.98 10.40
N MET A 91 8.36 -12.37 11.47
CA MET A 91 6.92 -12.12 11.58
C MET A 91 6.60 -10.63 11.67
N ILE A 92 7.37 -9.87 12.45
CA ILE A 92 7.23 -8.41 12.55
C ILE A 92 7.41 -7.75 11.19
N ASP A 93 8.44 -8.14 10.44
CA ASP A 93 8.73 -7.52 9.14
C ASP A 93 7.65 -7.87 8.11
N ALA A 94 7.17 -9.11 8.09
CA ALA A 94 6.02 -9.48 7.26
C ALA A 94 4.75 -8.67 7.60
N LEU A 95 4.48 -8.42 8.89
CA LEU A 95 3.34 -7.59 9.30
C LEU A 95 3.51 -6.12 8.90
N LYS A 96 4.73 -5.57 8.94
CA LYS A 96 4.99 -4.21 8.46
C LYS A 96 4.71 -4.10 6.96
N ASP A 97 5.17 -5.07 6.17
CA ASP A 97 4.92 -5.10 4.73
C ASP A 97 3.41 -5.13 4.45
N ILE A 98 2.66 -5.98 5.17
CA ILE A 98 1.19 -6.06 5.04
C ILE A 98 0.55 -4.73 5.45
N ARG A 99 0.97 -4.13 6.56
CA ARG A 99 0.43 -2.83 7.01
C ARG A 99 0.67 -1.74 5.99
N ASP A 100 1.88 -1.65 5.45
CA ASP A 100 2.25 -0.62 4.47
C ASP A 100 1.50 -0.84 3.15
N PHE A 101 1.31 -2.10 2.76
CA PHE A 101 0.43 -2.47 1.66
C PHE A 101 -1.01 -2.04 1.92
N LEU A 102 -1.58 -2.38 3.10
CA LEU A 102 -2.92 -1.97 3.50
C LEU A 102 -3.06 -0.45 3.40
N LYS A 103 -2.17 0.33 4.02
CA LYS A 103 -2.19 1.81 3.93
C LYS A 103 -2.19 2.34 2.49
N LEU A 104 -1.58 1.60 1.56
CA LEU A 104 -1.55 1.98 0.14
C LEU A 104 -2.86 1.66 -0.57
N ILE A 105 -3.45 0.47 -0.34
CA ILE A 105 -4.69 0.04 -1.02
C ILE A 105 -5.96 0.57 -0.38
N THR A 106 -5.89 0.89 0.91
CA THR A 106 -7.00 1.40 1.71
C THR A 106 -6.63 2.81 2.15
N ARG A 107 -7.26 3.82 1.54
CA ARG A 107 -7.19 5.19 2.04
C ARG A 107 -8.00 5.28 3.33
N TYR A 108 -7.45 4.80 4.44
CA TYR A 108 -8.00 5.03 5.76
C TYR A 108 -7.83 6.52 6.10
N GLU A 109 -8.86 7.32 5.83
CA GLU A 109 -8.96 8.69 6.35
C GLU A 109 -9.26 8.62 7.84
N THR A 110 -8.21 8.55 8.66
CA THR A 110 -8.28 8.70 10.13
C THR A 110 -9.13 7.66 10.86
N GLU A 111 -8.50 6.95 11.80
CA GLU A 111 -9.10 6.10 12.84
C GLU A 111 -10.63 5.86 12.75
N GLY A 112 -11.02 4.83 12.01
CA GLY A 112 -12.24 4.10 12.34
C GLY A 112 -13.25 3.87 11.23
N ASP A 113 -13.23 4.57 10.10
CA ASP A 113 -14.25 4.26 9.09
C ASP A 113 -13.94 4.62 7.63
N ILE A 114 -14.56 3.82 6.76
CA ILE A 114 -14.68 3.89 5.29
C ILE A 114 -13.45 3.45 4.47
N ILE A 115 -13.53 2.20 4.00
CA ILE A 115 -12.75 1.66 2.89
C ILE A 115 -13.21 2.34 1.59
N ARG A 116 -12.56 3.45 1.21
CA ARG A 116 -12.43 3.76 -0.22
C ARG A 116 -11.26 2.94 -0.74
N LEU A 117 -11.57 1.74 -1.27
CA LEU A 117 -10.67 1.03 -2.16
C LEU A 117 -10.32 2.02 -3.27
N THR A 118 -9.09 2.51 -3.30
CA THR A 118 -8.56 3.13 -4.50
C THR A 118 -8.42 2.01 -5.51
N SER A 119 -9.52 1.69 -6.18
CA SER A 119 -9.53 0.84 -7.34
C SER A 119 -8.40 1.33 -8.26
N CYS A 120 -7.53 0.43 -8.68
CA CYS A 120 -6.49 0.70 -9.69
C CYS A 120 -7.11 1.29 -10.99
N SER A 121 -8.45 1.26 -11.15
CA SER A 121 -9.18 2.07 -12.13
C SER A 121 -8.92 3.57 -12.01
N ALA A 122 -8.60 4.13 -10.85
CA ALA A 122 -8.29 5.55 -10.70
C ALA A 122 -7.04 5.92 -11.51
N TRP A 123 -5.97 5.11 -11.45
CA TRP A 123 -4.78 5.30 -12.28
C TRP A 123 -5.07 5.06 -13.76
N ARG A 124 -5.85 4.02 -14.08
CA ARG A 124 -6.27 3.76 -15.47
C ARG A 124 -7.09 4.91 -16.05
N ASN A 125 -7.98 5.50 -15.26
CA ASN A 125 -8.80 6.64 -15.65
C ASN A 125 -7.94 7.90 -15.79
N THR A 126 -7.02 8.16 -14.84
CA THR A 126 -6.05 9.28 -14.96
C THR A 126 -5.18 9.14 -16.21
N ALA A 127 -4.70 7.93 -16.52
CA ALA A 127 -3.92 7.67 -17.74
C ALA A 127 -4.76 7.88 -19.01
N LEU A 128 -6.04 7.46 -19.02
CA LEU A 128 -6.96 7.74 -20.12
C LEU A 128 -7.23 9.24 -20.29
N TYR A 129 -7.44 9.98 -19.20
CA TYR A 129 -7.62 11.44 -19.25
C TYR A 129 -6.36 12.15 -19.75
N LEU A 130 -5.17 11.70 -19.36
CA LEU A 130 -3.90 12.23 -19.87
C LEU A 130 -3.73 11.93 -21.37
N CYS A 131 -4.07 10.71 -21.82
CA CYS A 131 -4.05 10.35 -23.25
C CYS A 131 -5.06 11.20 -24.06
N LEU A 132 -6.28 11.38 -23.56
CA LEU A 132 -7.29 12.24 -24.17
C LEU A 132 -6.82 13.69 -24.24
N ALA A 133 -6.28 14.22 -23.14
CA ALA A 133 -5.74 15.58 -23.10
C ALA A 133 -4.59 15.76 -24.10
N ALA A 134 -3.68 14.78 -24.20
CA ALA A 134 -2.60 14.80 -25.18
C ALA A 134 -3.14 14.76 -26.63
N PHE A 135 -4.16 13.93 -26.91
CA PHE A 135 -4.79 13.86 -28.22
C PHE A 135 -5.47 15.19 -28.59
N PHE A 136 -6.21 15.80 -27.66
CA PHE A 136 -6.81 17.13 -27.88
C PHE A 136 -5.75 18.21 -28.09
N ALA A 137 -4.66 18.20 -27.32
CA ALA A 137 -3.57 19.15 -27.50
C ALA A 137 -2.90 19.01 -28.88
N LEU A 138 -2.65 17.78 -29.33
CA LEU A 138 -2.10 17.51 -30.66
C LEU A 138 -3.07 17.88 -31.78
N PHE A 139 -4.37 17.62 -31.60
CA PHE A 139 -5.41 18.01 -32.54
C PHE A 139 -5.50 19.54 -32.68
N ILE A 140 -5.51 20.27 -31.56
CA ILE A 140 -5.51 21.73 -31.55
C ILE A 140 -4.23 22.26 -32.22
N ALA A 141 -3.06 21.69 -31.90
CA ALA A 141 -1.79 22.07 -32.53
C ALA A 141 -1.83 21.86 -34.05
N GLN A 142 -2.38 20.74 -34.52
CA GLN A 142 -2.55 20.48 -35.94
C GLN A 142 -3.49 21.49 -36.60
N VAL A 143 -4.63 21.82 -35.98
CA VAL A 143 -5.56 22.85 -36.50
C VAL A 143 -4.89 24.22 -36.58
N VAL A 144 -4.11 24.61 -35.57
CA VAL A 144 -3.35 25.88 -35.55
C VAL A 144 -2.31 25.93 -36.67
N ILE A 145 -1.56 24.85 -36.88
CA ILE A 145 -0.57 24.74 -37.96
C ILE A 145 -1.26 24.80 -39.34
N PHE A 146 -2.37 24.07 -39.51
CA PHE A 146 -3.09 24.01 -40.79
C PHE A 146 -3.84 25.31 -41.13
N SER A 147 -4.29 26.04 -40.11
CA SER A 147 -4.93 27.36 -40.26
C SER A 147 -3.92 28.51 -40.45
N GLY A 148 -2.61 28.20 -40.53
CA GLY A 148 -1.58 29.19 -40.87
C GLY A 148 -1.23 30.16 -39.75
N TYR A 149 -1.68 29.92 -38.51
CA TYR A 149 -1.26 30.70 -37.36
C TYR A 149 0.19 30.36 -37.01
N SER A 150 1.11 31.26 -37.38
CA SER A 150 2.47 31.24 -36.86
C SER A 150 2.46 31.58 -35.37
N PRO A 151 3.31 30.95 -34.53
CA PRO A 151 3.40 31.30 -33.12
C PRO A 151 3.77 32.79 -32.99
N PRO A 152 3.06 33.59 -32.18
CA PRO A 152 3.26 35.04 -32.11
C PRO A 152 4.61 35.50 -31.49
N TRP A 153 5.54 34.57 -31.21
CA TRP A 153 6.76 34.83 -30.45
C TRP A 153 8.05 34.91 -31.30
N LEU A 154 7.96 34.75 -32.63
CA LEU A 154 9.15 34.83 -33.50
C LEU A 154 9.44 36.24 -34.08
N PHE A 155 8.65 37.26 -33.74
CA PHE A 155 8.87 38.63 -34.25
C PHE A 155 9.55 39.60 -33.27
N THR A 156 9.93 39.19 -32.05
CA THR A 156 10.60 40.09 -31.09
C THR A 156 12.12 39.94 -31.02
N LEU A 157 12.74 39.09 -31.85
CA LEU A 157 14.19 38.84 -31.84
C LEU A 157 14.84 38.90 -33.23
N VAL A 158 14.56 39.94 -34.01
CA VAL A 158 15.50 40.43 -35.04
C VAL A 158 15.64 41.95 -34.90
N VAL A 159 16.48 42.31 -33.93
CA VAL A 159 17.52 43.34 -34.00
C VAL A 159 17.23 44.54 -34.94
N SER A 160 16.90 45.67 -34.31
CA SER A 160 17.39 46.98 -34.80
C SER A 160 18.91 46.96 -34.89
N PRO A 161 19.47 47.53 -35.97
CA PRO A 161 20.43 48.60 -35.77
C PRO A 161 20.09 49.80 -36.65
N SER A 162 19.62 50.86 -35.99
CA SER A 162 20.15 52.22 -36.03
C SER A 162 21.17 52.59 -37.14
N PHE A 163 20.84 53.69 -37.84
CA PHE A 163 21.73 54.79 -38.26
C PHE A 163 22.99 54.48 -39.08
N LEU A 164 22.96 54.79 -40.39
CA LEU A 164 23.63 55.95 -41.02
C LEU A 164 23.23 56.07 -42.50
#